data_AF-A0A374AI62-F1
#
_entry.id   AF-A0A374AI62-F1
#
_cell.length_a   1.000
_cell.length_b   1.000
_cell.length_c   1.000
_cell.angle_alpha   90.00
_cell.angle_beta   90.00
_cell.angle_gamma   90.00
#
_symmetry.space_group_name_H-M   'P 1'
#
loop_
_entity.id
_entity.type
_entity.pdbx_description
1 polymer ?
#
loop_
_entity_poly.entity_id
_entity_poly.type
_entity_poly.pdbx_seq_one_letter_code
_entity_poly.pdbx_strand_id
1 'polypeptide(L)'
;MEYKNIFEIEFIQRTQEIVNGYQIPFENTLFINACVGLLIIPQQSLFNHLPTEVVSADKWGIADTDISCIKEPNKSVKNVARHIRNAIAHDGIRFGSDNGKDITHIKITDWKDERHKTETFKAVIEVTKFKTFVWAFAQFALTQQSLFKSQN
;
A
#
# COMPACT_ATOMS: atom_id res chain seq x y z
N MET A 1 -18.80 -12.50 14.73
CA MET A 1 -17.58 -11.67 14.59
C MET A 1 -16.42 -12.43 13.94
N GLU A 2 -16.40 -13.76 13.98
CA GLU A 2 -15.35 -14.61 13.38
C GLU A 2 -15.29 -14.58 11.83
N TYR A 3 -16.44 -14.52 11.16
CA TYR A 3 -16.54 -14.53 9.70
C TYR A 3 -15.85 -13.36 8.99
N LYS A 4 -15.77 -12.17 9.62
CA LYS A 4 -15.24 -10.96 8.97
C LYS A 4 -13.73 -11.07 8.71
N ASN A 5 -13.00 -11.73 9.62
CA ASN A 5 -11.56 -11.96 9.47
C ASN A 5 -11.26 -13.02 8.38
N ILE A 6 -12.14 -14.02 8.20
CA ILE A 6 -11.93 -15.08 7.20
C ILE A 6 -12.00 -14.50 5.78
N PHE A 7 -13.00 -13.67 5.48
CA PHE A 7 -13.15 -13.06 4.14
C PHE A 7 -12.01 -12.11 3.77
N GLU A 8 -11.50 -11.32 4.71
CA GLU A 8 -10.36 -10.42 4.44
C GLU A 8 -9.07 -11.21 4.16
N ILE A 9 -8.86 -12.31 4.87
CA ILE A 9 -7.69 -13.18 4.68
C ILE A 9 -7.78 -13.91 3.35
N GLU A 10 -8.95 -14.48 3.01
CA GLU A 10 -9.18 -15.09 1.71
C GLU A 10 -9.00 -14.08 0.59
N PHE A 11 -9.47 -12.84 0.76
CA PHE A 11 -9.26 -11.77 -0.20
C PHE A 11 -7.77 -11.48 -0.39
N ILE A 12 -7.00 -11.34 0.70
CA ILE A 12 -5.55 -11.09 0.63
C ILE A 12 -4.84 -12.24 -0.08
N GLN A 13 -5.11 -13.49 0.31
CA GLN A 13 -4.48 -14.68 -0.25
C GLN A 13 -4.77 -14.84 -1.74
N ARG A 14 -6.05 -14.78 -2.14
CA ARG A 14 -6.46 -14.88 -3.55
C ARG A 14 -5.89 -13.74 -4.39
N THR A 15 -5.84 -12.53 -3.84
CA THR A 15 -5.27 -11.38 -4.54
C THR A 15 -3.75 -11.53 -4.72
N GLN A 16 -3.04 -12.11 -3.75
CA GLN A 16 -1.61 -12.43 -3.88
C GLN A 16 -1.34 -13.49 -4.96
N GLU A 17 -2.15 -14.54 -5.01
CA GLU A 17 -2.06 -15.57 -6.07
C GLU A 17 -2.26 -14.96 -7.46
N ILE A 18 -3.27 -14.09 -7.60
CA ILE A 18 -3.53 -13.34 -8.83
C ILE A 18 -2.33 -12.45 -9.20
N VAL A 19 -1.77 -11.70 -8.24
CA VAL A 19 -0.59 -10.82 -8.47
C VAL A 19 0.66 -11.61 -8.87
N ASN A 20 0.83 -12.83 -8.39
CA ASN A 20 1.96 -13.68 -8.73
C ASN A 20 1.87 -14.30 -10.14
N GLY A 21 0.67 -14.49 -10.67
CA GLY A 21 0.44 -15.07 -12.00
C GLY A 21 0.70 -14.11 -13.17
N TYR A 22 1.02 -12.85 -12.88
CA TYR A 22 1.06 -11.74 -13.83
C TYR A 22 2.49 -11.50 -14.42
N GLN A 23 2.62 -11.50 -15.76
CA GLN A 23 3.78 -11.02 -16.55
C GLN A 23 3.65 -9.59 -17.16
N ILE A 24 4.64 -8.74 -16.86
CA ILE A 24 4.86 -7.37 -17.41
C ILE A 24 4.92 -7.41 -18.97
N PRO A 25 4.41 -6.41 -19.74
CA PRO A 25 4.01 -5.04 -19.36
C PRO A 25 2.50 -4.71 -19.36
N PHE A 26 1.63 -5.60 -19.85
CA PHE A 26 0.21 -5.30 -20.05
C PHE A 26 -0.66 -5.33 -18.79
N GLU A 27 -0.09 -5.63 -17.62
CA GLU A 27 -0.83 -5.94 -16.39
C GLU A 27 -0.72 -4.89 -15.30
N ASN A 28 -0.05 -3.75 -15.56
CA ASN A 28 0.11 -2.70 -14.55
C ASN A 28 -1.26 -2.21 -14.03
N THR A 29 -2.29 -2.13 -14.88
CA THR A 29 -3.66 -1.77 -14.49
C THR A 29 -4.31 -2.80 -13.56
N LEU A 30 -4.23 -4.10 -13.89
CA LEU A 30 -4.78 -5.19 -13.06
C LEU A 30 -4.03 -5.29 -11.73
N PHE A 31 -2.72 -5.07 -11.78
CA PHE A 31 -1.84 -5.05 -10.62
C PHE A 31 -2.16 -3.87 -9.69
N ILE A 32 -2.34 -2.66 -10.22
CA ILE A 32 -2.78 -1.50 -9.43
C ILE A 32 -4.12 -1.79 -8.78
N ASN A 33 -5.08 -2.39 -9.48
CA ASN A 33 -6.38 -2.75 -8.92
C ASN A 33 -6.24 -3.76 -7.76
N ALA A 34 -5.35 -4.74 -7.89
CA ALA A 34 -5.04 -5.69 -6.81
C ALA A 34 -4.38 -4.99 -5.60
N CYS A 35 -3.45 -4.06 -5.84
CA CYS A 35 -2.80 -3.30 -4.77
C CYS A 35 -3.75 -2.36 -4.03
N VAL A 36 -4.66 -1.71 -4.76
CA VAL A 36 -5.74 -0.90 -4.19
C VAL A 36 -6.60 -1.78 -3.27
N GLY A 37 -6.99 -2.97 -3.74
CA GLY A 37 -7.72 -3.94 -2.92
C GLY A 37 -6.97 -4.30 -1.63
N LEU A 38 -5.69 -4.66 -1.74
CA LEU A 38 -4.87 -5.08 -0.59
C LEU A 38 -4.64 -3.95 0.43
N LEU A 39 -4.72 -2.69 0.05
CA LEU A 39 -4.50 -1.56 0.96
C LEU A 39 -5.80 -0.98 1.54
N ILE A 40 -6.93 -1.14 0.85
CA ILE A 40 -8.23 -0.60 1.31
C ILE A 40 -8.99 -1.59 2.19
N ILE A 41 -9.02 -2.87 1.79
CA ILE A 41 -9.86 -3.90 2.41
C ILE A 41 -9.45 -4.27 3.83
N PRO A 42 -8.16 -4.39 4.20
CA PRO A 42 -7.80 -4.78 5.55
C PRO A 42 -8.28 -3.81 6.62
N GLN A 43 -8.68 -4.34 7.77
CA GLN A 43 -9.15 -3.52 8.89
C GLN A 43 -8.12 -2.48 9.35
N GLN A 44 -8.63 -1.34 9.82
CA GLN A 44 -7.82 -0.29 10.42
C GLN A 44 -6.97 -0.80 11.61
N SER A 45 -7.42 -1.84 12.32
CA SER A 45 -6.66 -2.51 13.38
C SER A 45 -5.33 -3.09 12.87
N LEU A 46 -5.27 -3.61 11.64
CA LEU A 46 -4.02 -4.11 11.05
C LEU A 46 -2.99 -2.98 10.91
N PHE A 47 -3.40 -1.83 10.40
CA PHE A 47 -2.54 -0.66 10.25
C PHE A 47 -1.99 -0.17 11.60
N ASN A 48 -2.70 -0.41 12.70
CA ASN A 48 -2.22 -0.07 14.04
C ASN A 48 -1.03 -0.91 14.49
N HIS A 49 -0.89 -2.13 13.97
CA HIS A 49 0.18 -3.08 14.34
C HIS A 49 1.40 -2.97 13.41
N LEU A 50 1.32 -2.22 12.32
CA LEU A 50 2.46 -2.02 11.43
C LEU A 50 3.67 -1.44 12.17
N PRO A 51 4.90 -1.83 11.77
CA PRO A 51 6.12 -1.33 12.38
C PRO A 51 6.26 0.20 12.31
N THR A 52 6.88 0.76 13.33
CA THR A 52 7.24 2.19 13.40
C THR A 52 8.67 2.47 12.92
N GLU A 53 9.37 1.45 12.42
CA GLU A 53 10.66 1.62 11.72
C GLU A 53 10.47 2.45 10.44
N VAL A 54 11.51 3.16 10.04
CA VAL A 54 11.52 3.94 8.78
C VAL A 54 11.46 2.97 7.60
N VAL A 55 10.69 3.31 6.57
CA VAL A 55 10.64 2.53 5.32
C VAL A 55 12.02 2.44 4.68
N SER A 56 12.32 1.28 4.11
CA SER A 56 13.58 1.02 3.44
C SER A 56 13.37 0.15 2.19
N ALA A 57 14.18 0.37 1.17
CA ALA A 57 14.02 -0.31 -0.12
C ALA A 57 14.24 -1.83 -0.01
N ASP A 58 15.15 -2.27 0.85
CA ASP A 58 15.50 -3.67 1.06
C ASP A 58 14.36 -4.48 1.70
N LYS A 59 13.64 -3.89 2.66
CA LYS A 59 12.59 -4.60 3.42
C LYS A 59 11.18 -4.33 2.89
N TRP A 60 10.94 -3.11 2.45
CA TRP A 60 9.61 -2.61 2.10
C TRP A 60 9.50 -2.14 0.65
N GLY A 61 10.57 -2.18 -0.14
CA GLY A 61 10.57 -1.73 -1.54
C GLY A 61 10.53 -0.23 -1.76
N ILE A 62 10.02 0.55 -0.79
CA ILE A 62 9.97 2.01 -0.80
C ILE A 62 11.12 2.55 0.05
N ALA A 63 11.94 3.40 -0.54
CA ALA A 63 12.94 4.18 0.18
C ALA A 63 12.34 5.47 0.74
N ASP A 64 12.99 6.05 1.74
CA ASP A 64 12.65 7.37 2.24
C ASP A 64 12.75 8.46 1.15
N THR A 65 13.67 8.31 0.20
CA THR A 65 13.88 9.20 -0.95
C THR A 65 12.72 9.17 -1.95
N ASP A 66 11.91 8.12 -1.98
CA ASP A 66 10.71 8.04 -2.82
C ASP A 66 9.56 8.93 -2.27
N ILE A 67 9.70 9.43 -1.03
CA ILE A 67 8.70 10.24 -0.32
C ILE A 67 9.23 11.67 -0.15
N SER A 68 8.58 12.62 -0.85
CA SER A 68 8.94 14.04 -0.82
C SER A 68 8.23 14.83 0.29
N CYS A 69 7.07 14.35 0.75
CA CYS A 69 6.31 14.96 1.84
C CYS A 69 5.67 13.87 2.69
N ILE A 70 5.71 14.02 4.01
CA ILE A 70 4.89 13.25 4.94
C ILE A 70 4.65 14.08 6.20
N LYS A 71 3.41 14.09 6.69
CA LYS A 71 3.07 14.70 7.97
C LYS A 71 3.64 13.83 9.11
N GLU A 72 4.22 14.50 10.11
CA GLU A 72 4.75 13.95 11.37
C GLU A 72 3.99 12.71 11.90
N PRO A 73 4.69 11.73 12.51
CA PRO A 73 6.00 11.90 13.18
C PRO A 73 7.23 11.45 12.38
N ASN A 74 7.09 10.65 11.32
CA ASN A 74 8.22 10.15 10.51
C ASN A 74 7.75 9.41 9.24
N LYS A 75 8.71 9.01 8.39
CA LYS A 75 8.54 8.09 7.25
C LYS A 75 8.47 6.62 7.70
N SER A 76 7.79 6.33 8.80
CA SER A 76 7.62 4.94 9.25
C SER A 76 6.71 4.13 8.34
N VAL A 77 6.91 2.82 8.29
CA VAL A 77 6.05 1.88 7.53
C VAL A 77 4.58 2.10 7.83
N LYS A 78 4.23 2.17 9.14
CA LYS A 78 2.87 2.46 9.59
C LYS A 78 2.33 3.77 9.03
N ASN A 79 3.10 4.85 9.08
CA ASN A 79 2.65 6.16 8.62
C ASN A 79 2.50 6.20 7.10
N VAL A 80 3.47 5.62 6.38
CA VAL A 80 3.46 5.52 4.92
C VAL A 80 2.27 4.69 4.44
N ALA A 81 2.05 3.49 4.99
CA ALA A 81 0.92 2.64 4.61
C ALA A 81 -0.43 3.34 4.85
N ARG A 82 -0.56 4.06 5.98
CA ARG A 82 -1.77 4.83 6.31
C ARG A 82 -2.03 5.95 5.30
N HIS A 83 -1.01 6.74 4.97
CA HIS A 83 -1.14 7.82 3.99
C HIS A 83 -1.42 7.31 2.59
N ILE A 84 -0.79 6.21 2.17
CA ILE A 84 -1.08 5.55 0.90
C ILE A 84 -2.55 5.08 0.87
N ARG A 85 -3.02 4.41 1.91
CA ARG A 85 -4.43 3.97 2.01
C ARG A 85 -5.39 5.15 1.90
N ASN A 86 -5.13 6.22 2.66
CA ASN A 86 -5.96 7.42 2.64
C ASN A 86 -5.98 8.07 1.25
N ALA A 87 -4.81 8.28 0.64
CA ALA A 87 -4.69 8.82 -0.70
C ALA A 87 -5.53 8.00 -1.69
N ILE A 88 -5.39 6.67 -1.71
CA ILE A 88 -6.16 5.83 -2.63
C ILE A 88 -7.68 5.96 -2.37
N ALA A 89 -8.11 5.98 -1.11
CA ALA A 89 -9.52 6.15 -0.75
C ALA A 89 -10.11 7.52 -1.16
N HIS A 90 -9.24 8.53 -1.34
CA HIS A 90 -9.60 9.91 -1.67
C HIS A 90 -9.15 10.33 -3.08
N ASP A 91 -9.02 9.39 -4.03
CA ASP A 91 -8.60 9.66 -5.42
C ASP A 91 -7.21 10.32 -5.56
N GLY A 92 -6.31 10.06 -4.61
CA GLY A 92 -4.96 10.60 -4.53
C GLY A 92 -3.91 9.84 -5.33
N ILE A 93 -4.30 8.97 -6.26
CA ILE A 93 -3.39 8.16 -7.09
C ILE A 93 -3.42 8.61 -8.55
N ARG A 94 -2.24 8.81 -9.14
CA ARG A 94 -2.07 9.11 -10.57
C ARG A 94 -0.97 8.22 -11.17
N PHE A 95 -1.07 7.94 -12.46
CA PHE A 95 -0.11 7.11 -13.18
C PHE A 95 0.82 7.97 -14.03
N GLY A 96 2.10 7.61 -14.06
CA GLY A 96 3.10 8.28 -14.86
C GLY A 96 3.87 7.30 -15.75
N SER A 97 4.47 7.86 -16.79
CA SER A 97 5.24 7.12 -17.79
C SER A 97 6.51 7.90 -18.12
N ASP A 98 7.65 7.25 -17.97
CA ASP A 98 8.94 7.83 -18.34
C ASP A 98 9.27 7.59 -19.82
N ASN A 99 8.60 6.62 -20.46
CA ASN A 99 8.81 6.24 -21.87
C ASN A 99 7.64 6.62 -22.80
N GLY A 100 6.59 7.24 -22.27
CA GLY A 100 5.38 7.66 -23.00
C GLY A 100 4.47 6.51 -23.47
N LYS A 101 4.75 5.27 -23.07
CA LYS A 101 4.04 4.06 -23.53
C LYS A 101 3.49 3.24 -22.36
N ASP A 102 4.32 3.01 -21.35
CA ASP A 102 4.03 2.13 -20.23
C ASP A 102 3.87 2.93 -18.94
N ILE A 103 3.02 2.44 -18.03
CA ILE A 103 2.99 2.97 -16.66
C ILE A 103 4.27 2.53 -15.97
N THR A 104 5.19 3.45 -15.69
CA THR A 104 6.48 3.16 -15.05
C THR A 104 6.46 3.46 -13.56
N HIS A 105 5.64 4.42 -13.15
CA HIS A 105 5.53 4.85 -11.76
C HIS A 105 4.12 5.30 -11.40
N ILE A 106 3.83 5.29 -10.10
CA ILE A 106 2.64 5.88 -9.51
C ILE A 106 3.02 7.14 -8.74
N LYS A 107 2.14 8.12 -8.78
CA LYS A 107 2.21 9.34 -7.97
C LYS A 107 1.10 9.27 -6.95
N ILE A 108 1.45 9.38 -5.69
CA ILE A 108 0.51 9.32 -4.58
C ILE A 108 0.55 10.65 -3.85
N THR A 109 -0.61 11.24 -3.61
CA THR A 109 -0.76 12.45 -2.81
C THR A 109 -1.91 12.28 -1.85
N ASP A 110 -1.66 12.56 -0.56
CA ASP A 110 -2.69 12.63 0.48
C ASP A 110 -2.83 14.08 0.92
N TRP A 111 -4.05 14.47 1.31
CA TRP A 111 -4.36 15.85 1.69
C TRP A 111 -5.00 15.91 3.06
N LYS A 112 -4.79 17.04 3.74
CA LYS A 112 -5.44 17.32 5.01
C LYS A 112 -6.96 17.52 4.87
N ASP A 113 -7.38 18.02 3.72
CA ASP A 113 -8.74 18.46 3.45
C ASP A 113 -9.18 18.10 2.03
N GLU A 114 -10.49 17.95 1.82
CA GLU A 114 -11.13 17.62 0.54
C GLU A 114 -10.91 18.69 -0.55
N ARG A 115 -10.46 19.90 -0.17
CA ARG A 115 -10.15 20.98 -1.12
C ARG A 115 -8.70 20.90 -1.61
N HIS A 116 -7.97 19.86 -1.20
CA HIS A 116 -6.61 19.54 -1.63
C HIS A 116 -5.62 20.70 -1.43
N LYS A 117 -5.83 21.52 -0.38
CA LYS A 117 -5.01 22.73 -0.15
C LYS A 117 -3.69 22.46 0.54
N THR A 118 -3.62 21.42 1.36
CA THR A 118 -2.41 21.07 2.12
C THR A 118 -2.09 19.61 1.92
N GLU A 119 -1.00 19.35 1.19
CA GLU A 119 -0.44 18.00 1.03
C GLU A 119 0.09 17.51 2.40
N THR A 120 -0.34 16.32 2.80
CA THR A 120 0.14 15.63 4.01
C THR A 120 1.00 14.42 3.67
N PHE A 121 0.98 13.98 2.42
CA PHE A 121 1.88 12.96 1.90
C PHE A 121 2.08 13.15 0.41
N LYS A 122 3.29 12.91 -0.06
CA LYS A 122 3.60 12.90 -1.49
C LYS A 122 4.73 11.93 -1.79
N ALA A 123 4.48 11.00 -2.71
CA ALA A 123 5.47 10.04 -3.16
C ALA A 123 5.36 9.80 -4.67
N VAL A 124 6.52 9.51 -5.27
CA VAL A 124 6.62 9.01 -6.65
C VAL A 124 7.35 7.68 -6.56
N ILE A 125 6.65 6.60 -6.89
CA ILE A 125 7.11 5.24 -6.62
C ILE A 125 7.06 4.45 -7.91
N GLU A 126 8.18 3.83 -8.29
CA GLU A 126 8.23 2.89 -9.41
C GLU A 126 7.24 1.72 -9.18
N VAL A 127 6.59 1.24 -10.23
CA VAL A 127 5.61 0.15 -10.12
C VAL A 127 6.20 -1.09 -9.44
N THR A 128 7.46 -1.42 -9.73
CA THR A 128 8.17 -2.56 -9.13
C THR A 128 8.39 -2.39 -7.62
N LYS A 129 8.78 -1.19 -7.18
CA LYS A 129 8.93 -0.84 -5.77
C LYS A 129 7.60 -0.91 -5.03
N PHE A 130 6.54 -0.38 -5.64
CA PHE A 130 5.20 -0.42 -5.07
C PHE A 130 4.69 -1.86 -4.93
N LYS A 131 5.01 -2.74 -5.88
CA LYS A 131 4.75 -4.19 -5.78
C LYS A 131 5.40 -4.80 -4.55
N THR A 132 6.68 -4.55 -4.35
CA THR A 132 7.40 -5.05 -3.17
C THR A 132 6.76 -4.55 -1.88
N PHE A 133 6.36 -3.27 -1.82
CA PHE A 133 5.70 -2.71 -0.65
C PHE A 133 4.38 -3.39 -0.32
N VAL A 134 3.49 -3.50 -1.31
CA VAL A 134 2.16 -4.11 -1.11
C VAL A 134 2.30 -5.59 -0.76
N TRP A 135 3.25 -6.29 -1.37
CA TRP A 135 3.56 -7.67 -1.04
C TRP A 135 4.03 -7.82 0.41
N ALA A 136 5.01 -7.01 0.84
CA ALA A 136 5.52 -7.01 2.21
C ALA A 136 4.43 -6.68 3.24
N PHE A 137 3.57 -5.70 2.93
CA PHE A 137 2.40 -5.36 3.74
C PHE A 137 1.43 -6.54 3.86
N ALA A 138 1.11 -7.23 2.75
CA ALA A 138 0.21 -8.38 2.77
C ALA A 138 0.81 -9.56 3.55
N GLN A 139 2.11 -9.82 3.44
CA GLN A 139 2.81 -10.82 4.25
C GLN A 139 2.78 -10.48 5.74
N PHE A 140 2.97 -9.21 6.08
CA PHE A 140 2.80 -8.73 7.45
C PHE A 140 1.37 -8.98 7.96
N ALA A 141 0.35 -8.69 7.15
CA ALA A 141 -1.04 -8.96 7.48
C ALA A 141 -1.31 -10.42 7.83
N LEU A 142 -0.77 -11.34 7.03
CA LEU A 142 -0.93 -12.78 7.22
C LEU A 142 -0.19 -13.29 8.46
N THR A 143 0.99 -12.76 8.77
CA THR A 143 1.76 -13.19 9.96
C THR A 143 1.13 -12.72 11.29
N GLN A 144 0.52 -11.54 11.30
CA GLN A 144 -0.22 -11.01 12.45
C GLN A 144 -1.53 -11.78 12.73
N GLN A 145 -2.00 -12.63 11.81
CA GLN A 145 -3.17 -13.50 12.00
C GLN A 145 -3.07 -14.38 13.26
N SER A 146 -1.86 -14.77 13.65
CA SER A 146 -1.60 -15.52 14.89
C SER A 146 -1.96 -14.74 16.16
N LEU A 147 -1.84 -13.41 16.13
CA LEU A 147 -2.10 -12.51 17.26
C LEU A 147 -3.59 -12.16 17.40
N PHE A 148 -4.37 -12.23 16.32
CA PHE A 148 -5.83 -12.00 16.35
C PHE A 148 -6.64 -13.27 16.69
N LYS A 149 -6.02 -14.45 16.68
CA LYS A 149 -6.65 -15.71 17.13
C LYS A 149 -6.61 -15.88 18.66
N SER A 150 -5.78 -15.13 19.39
CA SER A 150 -5.58 -15.28 20.84
C SER A 150 -6.34 -14.26 21.71
N GLN A 151 -7.18 -13.42 21.10
CA GLN A 151 -8.00 -12.42 21.83
C GLN A 151 -9.50 -12.78 21.89
N ASN A 152 -9.86 -14.04 21.66
CA ASN A 152 -11.21 -14.56 21.88
C ASN A 152 -11.19 -15.70 22.90
#